data_AF-A0A6N7JVW6-F1
#
_entry.id   AF-A0A6N7JVW6-F1
#
_cell.length_a   1.000
_cell.length_b   1.000
_cell.length_c   1.000
_cell.angle_alpha   90.00
_cell.angle_beta   90.00
_cell.angle_gamma   90.00
#
_symmetry.space_group_name_H-M   'P 1'
#
loop_
_entity.id
_entity.type
_entity.pdbx_description
1 polymer ?
#
loop_
_entity_poly.entity_id
_entity_poly.type
_entity_poly.pdbx_seq_one_letter_code
_entity_poly.pdbx_strand_id
1 'polypeptide(L)'
;MPEYSIVIAGLPTLLFDRLRKEPEIKIAPGGKLFLSPNPWTQCYSPKHVDNLISQLFEYYLTRPEKDPIVTLLLYADYADESTGKLLNRFFPFALPRRLPLPDLSAAKSTQEHNRLLNGFAADVIDASRRLRTTSNKISHKTHVHNLNPLLLPVRNFQGSELSKLLWKIYTEASYSDDPEKLLDGEIEKFLAKHPWVTPPEGQKRALSDGVLYFKSPGNDRHGFMRNSVAKIHPIDCLLNARSRLGGKYDYCFHYDCTPVKGKLKASYDNCHGHQSPPKERHVNIAPNDFII
;
A
#
# COMPACT_ATOMS: atom_id res chain seq x y z
N MET A 1 10.57 5.33 -14.57
CA MET A 1 9.90 5.10 -13.27
C MET A 1 9.12 3.79 -13.39
N PRO A 2 8.97 3.02 -12.30
CA PRO A 2 8.03 1.89 -12.29
C PRO A 2 6.62 2.38 -12.64
N GLU A 3 5.79 1.49 -13.18
CA GLU A 3 4.37 1.80 -13.40
C GLU A 3 3.68 2.09 -12.06
N TYR A 4 2.82 3.11 -12.04
CA TYR A 4 2.10 3.50 -10.83
C TYR A 4 0.72 4.04 -11.16
N SER A 5 -0.16 3.96 -10.17
CA SER A 5 -1.51 4.51 -10.18
C SER A 5 -1.61 5.61 -9.13
N ILE A 6 -2.19 6.75 -9.50
CA ILE A 6 -2.57 7.81 -8.56
C ILE A 6 -4.09 7.81 -8.45
N VAL A 7 -4.57 7.58 -7.23
CA VAL A 7 -5.97 7.77 -6.88
C VAL A 7 -6.11 9.13 -6.24
N ILE A 8 -7.09 9.92 -6.68
CA ILE A 8 -7.51 11.14 -5.99
C ILE A 8 -8.95 10.94 -5.51
N ALA A 9 -9.13 10.84 -4.20
CA ALA A 9 -10.40 10.51 -3.55
C ALA A 9 -11.02 11.73 -2.88
N GLY A 10 -12.35 11.86 -2.93
CA GLY A 10 -13.07 12.82 -2.08
C GLY A 10 -13.07 14.26 -2.60
N LEU A 11 -12.98 14.48 -3.91
CA LEU A 11 -13.05 15.85 -4.40
C LEU A 11 -14.50 16.30 -4.55
N PRO A 12 -14.91 17.44 -3.96
CA PRO A 12 -16.13 18.12 -4.32
C PRO A 12 -16.20 18.37 -5.84
N THR A 13 -17.40 18.37 -6.41
CA THR A 13 -17.63 18.48 -7.87
C THR A 13 -16.85 19.64 -8.50
N LEU A 14 -16.82 20.82 -7.89
CA LEU A 14 -16.09 21.98 -8.42
C LEU A 14 -14.57 21.75 -8.52
N LEU A 15 -13.97 21.12 -7.50
CA LEU A 15 -12.54 20.81 -7.49
C LEU A 15 -12.22 19.66 -8.47
N PHE A 16 -13.11 18.66 -8.54
CA PHE A 16 -13.03 17.59 -9.52
C PHE A 16 -13.05 18.12 -10.96
N ASP A 17 -14.02 18.98 -11.30
CA ASP A 17 -14.15 19.57 -12.62
C ASP A 17 -12.95 20.46 -12.95
N ARG A 18 -12.39 21.15 -11.96
CA ARG A 18 -11.15 21.92 -12.14
C ARG A 18 -9.98 20.99 -12.48
N LEU A 19 -9.77 19.91 -11.72
CA LEU A 19 -8.67 18.98 -12.00
C LEU A 19 -8.82 18.24 -13.32
N ARG A 20 -10.05 17.93 -13.76
CA ARG A 20 -10.28 17.31 -15.07
C ARG A 20 -9.83 18.17 -16.25
N LYS A 21 -9.68 19.48 -16.06
CA LYS A 21 -9.14 20.40 -17.07
C LYS A 21 -7.61 20.42 -17.08
N GLU A 22 -6.96 19.91 -16.04
CA GLU A 22 -5.51 19.74 -16.04
C GLU A 22 -5.12 18.49 -16.85
N PRO A 23 -4.07 18.58 -17.69
CA PRO A 23 -3.57 17.40 -18.39
C PRO A 23 -3.14 16.30 -17.41
N GLU A 24 -3.59 15.06 -17.63
CA GLU A 24 -3.25 13.90 -16.79
C GLU A 24 -1.73 13.75 -16.61
N ILE A 25 -0.95 14.04 -17.64
CA ILE A 25 0.53 13.99 -17.61
C ILE A 25 1.15 14.93 -16.58
N LYS A 26 0.50 16.04 -16.20
CA LYS A 26 0.99 16.92 -15.13
C LYS A 26 0.80 16.31 -13.76
N ILE A 27 -0.33 15.63 -13.55
CA ILE A 27 -0.69 15.02 -12.27
C ILE A 27 0.02 13.69 -12.10
N ALA A 28 -0.06 12.79 -13.08
CA ALA A 28 0.49 11.43 -13.06
C ALA A 28 1.41 11.17 -14.27
N PRO A 29 2.59 11.83 -14.36
CA PRO A 29 3.52 11.64 -15.49
C PRO A 29 3.99 10.18 -15.62
N GLY A 30 3.52 9.49 -16.66
CA GLY A 30 3.84 8.08 -16.93
C GLY A 30 3.14 7.08 -15.99
N GLY A 31 2.14 7.53 -15.24
CA GLY A 31 1.26 6.66 -14.43
C GLY A 31 -0.18 6.74 -14.90
N LYS A 32 -1.07 6.02 -14.21
CA LYS A 32 -2.51 6.05 -14.45
C LYS A 32 -3.22 6.89 -13.39
N LEU A 33 -4.03 7.87 -13.80
CA LEU A 33 -4.86 8.64 -12.88
C LEU A 33 -6.26 8.02 -12.72
N PHE A 34 -6.67 7.85 -11.47
CA PHE A 34 -8.04 7.50 -11.06
C PHE A 34 -8.60 8.65 -10.26
N LEU A 35 -9.66 9.25 -10.75
CA LEU A 35 -10.32 10.38 -10.13
C LEU A 35 -11.83 10.20 -10.30
N SER A 36 -12.57 10.33 -9.21
CA SER A 36 -14.04 10.37 -9.25
C SER A 36 -14.55 11.48 -8.34
N PRO A 37 -15.68 12.12 -8.69
CA PRO A 37 -16.22 13.17 -7.85
C PRO A 37 -16.81 12.54 -6.58
N ASN A 38 -16.72 13.27 -5.48
CA ASN A 38 -17.47 12.99 -4.27
C ASN A 38 -18.58 14.05 -4.15
N PRO A 39 -19.79 13.77 -4.65
CA PRO A 39 -20.88 14.75 -4.64
C PRO A 39 -21.37 15.07 -3.21
N TRP A 40 -21.04 14.21 -2.24
CA TRP A 40 -21.30 14.47 -0.82
C TRP A 40 -20.22 15.39 -0.26
N THR A 41 -20.63 16.53 0.29
CA THR A 41 -19.71 17.64 0.56
C THR A 41 -18.85 17.46 1.82
N GLN A 42 -19.07 16.42 2.63
CA GLN A 42 -18.44 16.32 3.96
C GLN A 42 -18.10 14.89 4.42
N CYS A 43 -18.31 13.85 3.61
CA CYS A 43 -17.91 12.49 3.98
C CYS A 43 -17.74 11.59 2.75
N TYR A 44 -17.00 10.51 2.92
CA TYR A 44 -16.91 9.41 1.97
C TYR A 44 -18.10 8.46 2.09
N SER A 45 -18.80 8.20 0.98
CA SER A 45 -19.71 7.07 0.94
C SER A 45 -18.92 5.76 0.70
N PRO A 46 -19.36 4.63 1.28
CA PRO A 46 -18.75 3.33 1.01
C PRO A 46 -18.71 3.00 -0.49
N LYS A 47 -19.78 3.32 -1.23
CA LYS A 47 -19.87 3.11 -2.69
C LYS A 47 -18.79 3.88 -3.46
N HIS A 48 -18.46 5.10 -3.04
CA HIS A 48 -17.39 5.88 -3.67
C HIS A 48 -16.03 5.19 -3.49
N VAL A 49 -15.72 4.76 -2.26
CA VAL A 49 -14.48 4.05 -1.95
C VAL A 49 -14.39 2.74 -2.73
N ASP A 50 -15.45 1.94 -2.74
CA ASP A 50 -15.49 0.66 -3.46
C ASP A 50 -15.39 0.83 -4.98
N ASN A 51 -15.93 1.91 -5.55
CA ASN A 51 -15.77 2.23 -6.96
C ASN A 51 -14.30 2.55 -7.31
N LEU A 52 -13.60 3.32 -6.49
CA LEU A 52 -12.17 3.61 -6.70
C LEU A 52 -11.32 2.34 -6.65
N ILE A 53 -11.59 1.48 -5.66
CA ILE A 53 -10.91 0.19 -5.47
C ILE A 53 -11.19 -0.76 -6.64
N SER A 54 -12.45 -0.83 -7.10
CA SER A 54 -12.84 -1.63 -8.27
C SER A 54 -12.15 -1.15 -9.54
N GLN A 55 -12.05 0.16 -9.77
CA GLN A 55 -11.36 0.70 -10.95
C GLN A 55 -9.86 0.38 -10.94
N LEU A 56 -9.20 0.49 -9.79
CA LEU A 56 -7.81 0.06 -9.63
C LEU A 56 -7.65 -1.43 -9.95
N PHE A 57 -8.54 -2.26 -9.44
CA PHE A 57 -8.50 -3.70 -9.65
C PHE A 57 -8.67 -4.10 -11.11
N GLU A 58 -9.67 -3.56 -11.79
CA GLU A 58 -9.88 -3.81 -13.22
C GLU A 58 -8.67 -3.36 -14.03
N TYR A 59 -8.03 -2.24 -13.66
CA TYR A 59 -6.78 -1.84 -14.28
C TYR A 59 -5.66 -2.86 -14.01
N TYR A 60 -5.47 -3.30 -12.76
CA TYR A 60 -4.39 -4.22 -12.37
C TYR A 60 -4.55 -5.59 -13.05
N LEU A 61 -5.78 -6.05 -13.26
CA LEU A 61 -6.08 -7.28 -14.00
C LEU A 61 -5.56 -7.26 -15.45
N THR A 62 -5.55 -6.09 -16.10
CA THR A 62 -5.09 -5.95 -17.49
C THR A 62 -3.57 -5.94 -17.63
N ARG A 63 -2.83 -5.94 -16.52
CA ARG A 63 -1.37 -5.73 -16.52
C ARG A 63 -0.61 -7.03 -16.29
N PRO A 64 0.59 -7.20 -16.88
CA PRO A 64 1.39 -8.40 -16.66
C PRO A 64 1.71 -8.61 -15.19
N GLU A 65 1.64 -9.85 -14.72
CA GLU A 65 1.81 -10.17 -13.29
C GLU A 65 3.21 -9.85 -12.77
N LYS A 66 4.21 -9.86 -13.64
CA LYS A 66 5.59 -9.55 -13.28
C LYS A 66 5.84 -8.06 -13.06
N ASP A 67 4.92 -7.19 -13.49
CA ASP A 67 5.08 -5.75 -13.44
C ASP A 67 4.41 -5.21 -12.15
N PRO A 68 5.19 -4.84 -11.12
CA PRO A 68 4.60 -4.29 -9.91
C PRO A 68 4.02 -2.91 -10.21
N ILE A 69 2.80 -2.66 -9.74
CA ILE A 69 2.10 -1.39 -9.91
C ILE A 69 1.93 -0.76 -8.53
N VAL A 70 2.61 0.35 -8.32
CA VAL A 70 2.53 1.11 -7.08
C VAL A 70 1.20 1.86 -7.00
N THR A 71 0.52 1.83 -5.85
CA THR A 71 -0.65 2.68 -5.60
C THR A 71 -0.31 3.88 -4.74
N LEU A 72 -0.64 5.08 -5.22
CA LEU A 72 -0.52 6.34 -4.49
C LEU A 72 -1.92 6.92 -4.28
N LEU A 73 -2.21 7.41 -3.08
CA LEU A 73 -3.52 7.95 -2.73
C LEU A 73 -3.38 9.42 -2.32
N LEU A 74 -3.99 10.31 -3.08
CA LEU A 74 -4.32 11.65 -2.64
C LEU A 74 -5.77 11.66 -2.17
N TYR A 75 -6.05 12.29 -1.04
CA TYR A 75 -7.41 12.27 -0.48
C TYR A 75 -7.79 13.59 0.20
N ALA A 76 -9.05 13.98 0.09
CA ALA A 76 -9.61 15.04 0.89
C ALA A 76 -9.86 14.54 2.33
N ASP A 77 -9.37 15.28 3.32
CA ASP A 77 -9.61 14.95 4.72
C ASP A 77 -10.87 15.68 5.21
N TYR A 78 -11.90 14.90 5.53
CA TYR A 78 -13.14 15.43 6.08
C TYR A 78 -13.14 15.48 7.62
N ALA A 79 -12.04 15.09 8.26
CA ALA A 79 -11.88 15.04 9.71
C ALA A 79 -12.97 14.19 10.43
N ASP A 80 -13.44 13.14 9.76
CA ASP A 80 -14.52 12.27 10.23
C ASP A 80 -14.16 10.77 10.13
N GLU A 81 -15.06 9.91 10.61
CA GLU A 81 -14.88 8.45 10.56
C GLU A 81 -14.76 7.92 9.12
N SER A 82 -15.39 8.59 8.15
CA SER A 82 -15.37 8.17 6.75
C SER A 82 -13.97 8.27 6.14
N THR A 83 -13.19 9.27 6.56
CA THR A 83 -11.77 9.42 6.18
C THR A 83 -10.93 8.27 6.72
N GLY A 84 -11.17 7.87 7.98
CA GLY A 84 -10.53 6.68 8.57
C GLY A 84 -10.89 5.39 7.81
N LYS A 85 -12.16 5.23 7.43
CA LYS A 85 -12.63 4.09 6.61
C LYS A 85 -11.96 4.05 5.24
N LEU A 86 -11.80 5.19 4.56
CA LEU A 86 -11.04 5.27 3.31
C LEU A 86 -9.61 4.77 3.50
N LEU A 87 -8.88 5.33 4.48
CA LEU A 87 -7.48 4.97 4.73
C LEU A 87 -7.32 3.49 5.03
N ASN A 88 -8.20 2.91 5.85
CA ASN A 88 -8.20 1.48 6.14
C ASN A 88 -8.42 0.61 4.88
N ARG A 89 -9.21 1.06 3.91
CA ARG A 89 -9.43 0.32 2.65
C ARG A 89 -8.23 0.34 1.70
N PHE A 90 -7.35 1.32 1.85
CA PHE A 90 -6.13 1.45 1.04
C PHE A 90 -4.87 0.93 1.76
N PHE A 91 -4.99 0.55 3.02
CA PHE A 91 -3.91 -0.05 3.80
C PHE A 91 -3.87 -1.57 3.59
N PRO A 92 -2.68 -2.21 3.49
CA PRO A 92 -1.34 -1.61 3.48
C PRO A 92 -0.77 -1.36 2.07
N PHE A 93 -1.54 -1.42 0.98
CA PHE A 93 -0.96 -1.39 -0.36
C PHE A 93 -0.60 -0.01 -0.91
N ALA A 94 -1.27 1.06 -0.45
CA ALA A 94 -1.06 2.41 -0.96
C ALA A 94 -0.15 3.30 -0.11
N LEU A 95 0.27 4.45 -0.65
CA LEU A 95 0.87 5.56 0.10
C LEU A 95 -0.08 6.77 0.08
N PRO A 96 -0.69 7.15 1.22
CA PRO A 96 -1.65 8.23 1.30
C PRO A 96 -0.99 9.59 1.53
N ARG A 97 -1.61 10.65 1.02
CA ARG A 97 -1.33 12.05 1.37
C ARG A 97 -2.61 12.87 1.28
N ARG A 98 -2.85 13.67 2.32
CA ARG A 98 -3.98 14.59 2.43
C ARG A 98 -3.82 15.74 1.45
N LEU A 99 -4.95 16.11 0.85
CA LEU A 99 -5.14 17.35 0.12
C LEU A 99 -5.93 18.33 1.00
N PRO A 100 -5.37 19.50 1.33
CA PRO A 100 -6.15 20.54 1.98
C PRO A 100 -7.20 21.06 0.99
N LEU A 101 -8.47 21.04 1.40
CA LEU A 101 -9.54 21.63 0.60
C LEU A 101 -9.55 23.15 0.79
N PRO A 102 -9.53 23.96 -0.29
CA PRO A 102 -9.68 25.40 -0.16
C PRO A 102 -11.11 25.74 0.28
N ASP A 103 -11.24 26.75 1.15
CA ASP A 103 -12.53 27.35 1.43
C ASP A 103 -12.96 28.26 0.26
N LEU A 104 -13.78 27.70 -0.63
CA LEU A 104 -14.32 28.44 -1.77
C LEU A 104 -15.43 29.42 -1.37
N SER A 105 -16.04 29.27 -0.19
CA SER A 105 -17.13 30.14 0.26
C SER A 105 -16.63 31.52 0.70
N ALA A 106 -15.35 31.62 1.08
CA ALA A 106 -14.71 32.87 1.47
C ALA A 106 -14.37 33.80 0.28
N ALA A 107 -14.47 33.31 -0.97
CA ALA A 107 -14.09 34.08 -2.15
C ALA A 107 -15.08 35.24 -2.40
N LYS A 108 -14.57 36.49 -2.44
CA LYS A 108 -15.41 37.69 -2.64
C LYS A 108 -15.61 38.05 -4.10
N SER A 109 -14.93 37.37 -5.02
CA SER A 109 -15.00 37.65 -6.46
C SER A 109 -14.72 36.39 -7.29
N THR A 110 -15.17 36.39 -8.55
CA THR A 110 -14.86 35.34 -9.53
C THR A 110 -13.34 35.16 -9.72
N GLN A 111 -12.57 36.25 -9.68
CA GLN A 111 -11.12 36.20 -9.80
C GLN A 111 -10.48 35.47 -8.62
N GLU A 112 -10.91 35.79 -7.39
CA GLU A 112 -10.43 35.12 -6.19
C GLU A 112 -10.83 33.64 -6.17
N HIS A 113 -12.07 33.33 -6.55
CA HIS A 113 -12.53 31.95 -6.68
C HIS A 113 -11.67 31.15 -7.66
N ASN A 114 -11.39 31.69 -8.85
CA ASN A 114 -10.51 31.06 -9.83
C ASN A 114 -9.07 30.93 -9.32
N ARG A 115 -8.57 31.91 -8.55
CA ARG A 115 -7.25 31.83 -7.92
C ARG A 115 -7.16 30.65 -6.95
N LEU A 116 -8.18 30.45 -6.11
CA LEU A 116 -8.24 29.30 -5.18
C LEU A 116 -8.29 27.97 -5.92
N LEU A 117 -9.10 27.87 -6.97
CA LEU A 117 -9.19 26.67 -7.81
C LEU A 117 -7.86 26.35 -8.50
N ASN A 118 -7.17 27.36 -9.03
CA ASN A 118 -5.86 27.19 -9.66
C ASN A 118 -4.78 26.83 -8.64
N GLY A 119 -4.81 27.44 -7.45
CA GLY A 119 -3.94 27.11 -6.33
C GLY A 119 -4.08 25.65 -5.92
N PHE A 120 -5.32 25.19 -5.72
CA PHE A 120 -5.59 23.78 -5.41
C PHE A 120 -5.07 22.82 -6.48
N ALA A 121 -5.25 23.14 -7.76
CA ALA A 121 -4.70 22.31 -8.85
C ALA A 121 -3.16 22.23 -8.80
N ALA A 122 -2.49 23.35 -8.48
CA ALA A 122 -1.04 23.37 -8.28
C ALA A 122 -0.62 22.53 -7.06
N ASP A 123 -1.35 22.63 -5.95
CA ASP A 123 -1.10 21.84 -4.74
C ASP A 123 -1.24 20.33 -4.99
N VAL A 124 -2.23 19.92 -5.79
CA VAL A 124 -2.41 18.52 -6.20
C VAL A 124 -1.21 18.03 -7.01
N ILE A 125 -0.71 18.82 -7.96
CA ILE A 125 0.45 18.48 -8.77
C ILE A 125 1.71 18.34 -7.89
N ASP A 126 1.91 19.28 -6.95
CA ASP A 126 3.04 19.21 -6.01
C ASP A 126 2.94 17.99 -5.07
N ALA A 127 1.76 17.76 -4.47
CA ALA A 127 1.50 16.62 -3.60
C ALA A 127 1.73 15.30 -4.32
N SER A 128 1.29 15.21 -5.57
CA SER A 128 1.50 14.07 -6.45
C SER A 128 2.99 13.82 -6.71
N ARG A 129 3.78 14.87 -6.99
CA ARG A 129 5.23 14.79 -7.13
C ARG A 129 5.91 14.29 -5.86
N ARG A 130 5.54 14.82 -4.69
CA ARG A 130 6.09 14.41 -3.39
C ARG A 130 5.77 12.95 -3.07
N LEU A 131 4.54 12.51 -3.34
CA LEU A 131 4.15 11.11 -3.17
C LEU A 131 5.02 10.18 -4.00
N ARG A 132 5.26 10.48 -5.29
CA ARG A 132 6.12 9.66 -6.15
C ARG A 132 7.55 9.59 -5.63
N THR A 133 8.12 10.71 -5.22
CA THR A 133 9.48 10.76 -4.64
C THR A 133 9.56 9.88 -3.39
N THR A 134 8.58 9.97 -2.51
CA THR A 134 8.50 9.16 -1.28
C THR A 134 8.32 7.68 -1.59
N SER A 135 7.43 7.35 -2.52
CA SER A 135 7.19 5.99 -3.01
C SER A 135 8.46 5.35 -3.59
N ASN A 136 9.30 6.12 -4.29
CA ASN A 136 10.58 5.62 -4.78
C ASN A 136 11.51 5.24 -3.62
N LYS A 137 11.57 6.05 -2.55
CA LYS A 137 12.35 5.75 -1.34
C LYS A 137 11.84 4.47 -0.64
N ILE A 138 10.52 4.33 -0.47
CA ILE A 138 9.91 3.10 0.08
C ILE A 138 10.24 1.90 -0.81
N SER A 139 10.09 2.06 -2.13
CA SER A 139 10.42 1.04 -3.13
C SER A 139 11.87 0.57 -3.03
N HIS A 140 12.82 1.44 -2.73
CA HIS A 140 14.21 1.03 -2.51
C HIS A 140 14.34 0.08 -1.31
N LYS A 141 13.55 0.29 -0.24
CA LYS A 141 13.56 -0.57 0.95
C LYS A 141 12.76 -1.86 0.76
N THR A 142 11.68 -1.85 -0.02
CA THR A 142 10.83 -3.03 -0.28
C THR A 142 11.33 -3.89 -1.45
N HIS A 143 12.16 -3.34 -2.34
CA HIS A 143 12.75 -4.13 -3.42
C HIS A 143 13.92 -5.01 -2.98
N VAL A 144 14.55 -4.70 -1.83
CA VAL A 144 15.63 -5.52 -1.28
C VAL A 144 15.06 -6.86 -0.85
N HIS A 145 15.29 -7.88 -1.68
CA HIS A 145 15.04 -9.24 -1.31
C HIS A 145 15.81 -9.54 -0.03
N ASN A 146 15.09 -9.95 1.01
CA ASN A 146 15.60 -10.65 2.19
C ASN A 146 15.84 -9.87 3.49
N LEU A 147 15.54 -8.57 3.62
CA LEU A 147 16.05 -7.83 4.80
C LEU A 147 15.13 -6.78 5.41
N ASN A 148 13.84 -6.80 5.10
CA ASN A 148 12.97 -5.72 5.56
C ASN A 148 11.67 -6.23 6.20
N PRO A 149 11.35 -5.84 7.45
CA PRO A 149 10.05 -6.14 8.07
C PRO A 149 8.84 -5.55 7.32
N LEU A 150 9.03 -4.56 6.43
CA LEU A 150 7.90 -3.96 5.68
C LEU A 150 7.12 -4.95 4.80
N LEU A 151 7.75 -6.05 4.41
CA LEU A 151 7.12 -7.08 3.58
C LEU A 151 6.53 -8.24 4.38
N LEU A 152 6.69 -8.26 5.71
CA LEU A 152 6.13 -9.35 6.51
C LEU A 152 4.60 -9.45 6.31
N PRO A 153 4.06 -10.68 6.34
CA PRO A 153 2.64 -10.94 6.18
C PRO A 153 1.87 -10.53 7.45
N VAL A 154 0.89 -9.65 7.32
CA VAL A 154 0.28 -8.95 8.47
C VAL A 154 -0.61 -9.87 9.28
N ARG A 155 -1.28 -10.84 8.65
CA ARG A 155 -2.15 -11.80 9.36
C ARG A 155 -1.33 -12.92 10.00
N ASN A 156 -0.21 -13.30 9.39
CA ASN A 156 0.57 -14.46 9.83
C ASN A 156 1.72 -14.12 10.79
N PHE A 157 2.26 -12.89 10.78
CA PHE A 157 3.28 -12.48 11.73
C PHE A 157 2.66 -12.13 13.08
N GLN A 158 3.02 -12.86 14.14
CA GLN A 158 2.46 -12.63 15.47
C GLN A 158 2.96 -11.33 16.10
N GLY A 159 2.01 -10.50 16.55
CA GLY A 159 2.28 -9.30 17.33
C GLY A 159 1.80 -8.00 16.68
N SER A 160 1.44 -7.04 17.52
CA SER A 160 0.94 -5.72 17.05
C SER A 160 2.03 -4.81 16.48
N GLU A 161 3.30 -5.15 16.66
CA GLU A 161 4.43 -4.30 16.30
C GLU A 161 4.60 -4.14 14.78
N LEU A 162 4.30 -5.19 14.00
CA LEU A 162 4.29 -5.09 12.55
C LEU A 162 3.20 -4.13 12.06
N SER A 163 1.97 -4.26 12.57
CA SER A 163 0.87 -3.37 12.21
C SER A 163 1.17 -1.92 12.60
N LYS A 164 1.78 -1.68 13.77
CA LYS A 164 2.21 -0.35 14.21
C LYS A 164 3.27 0.24 13.28
N LEU A 165 4.30 -0.54 12.93
CA LEU A 165 5.35 -0.15 11.98
C LEU A 165 4.74 0.28 10.63
N LEU A 166 3.94 -0.61 10.04
CA LEU A 166 3.35 -0.36 8.73
C LEU A 166 2.40 0.83 8.76
N TRP A 167 1.56 0.95 9.80
CA TRP A 167 0.60 2.05 9.93
C TRP A 167 1.29 3.41 10.13
N LYS A 168 2.37 3.44 10.91
CA LYS A 168 3.18 4.65 11.13
C LYS A 168 3.77 5.14 9.82
N ILE A 169 4.39 4.26 9.04
CA ILE A 169 4.95 4.62 7.73
C ILE A 169 3.83 5.03 6.76
N TYR A 170 2.72 4.28 6.73
CA TYR A 170 1.56 4.58 5.90
C TYR A 170 1.03 6.00 6.14
N THR A 171 0.91 6.41 7.39
CA THR A 171 0.30 7.70 7.76
C THR A 171 1.28 8.88 7.73
N GLU A 172 2.58 8.66 7.91
CA GLU A 172 3.55 9.75 8.12
C GLU A 172 4.59 9.92 7.01
N ALA A 173 4.90 8.87 6.24
CA ALA A 173 6.01 8.93 5.29
C ALA A 173 5.85 10.01 4.23
N SER A 174 4.62 10.26 3.76
CA SER A 174 4.37 11.28 2.75
C SER A 174 4.47 12.71 3.26
N TYR A 175 4.51 12.92 4.58
CA TYR A 175 4.63 14.23 5.23
C TYR A 175 6.02 14.50 5.83
N SER A 176 6.85 13.47 5.97
CA SER A 176 8.20 13.62 6.48
C SER A 176 9.08 14.42 5.52
N ASP A 177 9.86 15.37 6.05
CA ASP A 177 10.93 16.04 5.30
C ASP A 177 12.05 15.07 4.93
N ASP A 178 12.25 14.04 5.74
CA ASP A 178 13.17 12.93 5.48
C ASP A 178 12.45 11.57 5.65
N PRO A 179 11.79 11.07 4.59
CA PRO A 179 11.11 9.79 4.64
C PRO A 179 12.04 8.61 4.87
N GLU A 180 13.31 8.69 4.45
CA GLU A 180 14.29 7.62 4.64
C GLU A 180 14.66 7.46 6.10
N LYS A 181 14.94 8.57 6.79
CA LYS A 181 15.18 8.54 8.24
C LYS A 181 13.98 8.04 9.03
N LEU A 182 12.76 8.39 8.63
CA LEU A 182 11.54 7.84 9.24
C LEU A 182 11.47 6.31 9.04
N LEU A 183 11.65 5.84 7.80
CA LEU A 183 11.65 4.42 7.46
C LEU A 183 12.68 3.65 8.30
N ASP A 184 13.92 4.13 8.33
CA ASP A 184 15.01 3.47 9.05
C ASP A 184 14.77 3.47 10.57
N GLY A 185 14.33 4.60 11.14
CA GLY A 185 14.01 4.68 12.57
C GLY A 185 12.87 3.76 13.00
N GLU A 186 11.81 3.61 12.19
CA GLU A 186 10.71 2.69 12.51
C GLU A 186 11.10 1.22 12.30
N ILE A 187 11.91 0.92 11.27
CA ILE A 187 12.47 -0.43 11.07
C ILE A 187 13.38 -0.80 12.25
N GLU A 188 14.25 0.09 12.71
CA GLU A 188 15.12 -0.14 13.87
C GLU A 188 14.32 -0.41 15.15
N LYS A 189 13.25 0.37 15.41
CA LYS A 189 12.34 0.12 16.55
C LYS A 189 11.70 -1.26 16.49
N PHE A 190 11.28 -1.69 15.30
CA PHE A 190 10.74 -3.03 15.10
C PHE A 190 11.81 -4.09 15.36
N LEU A 191 13.00 -3.93 14.80
CA LEU A 191 14.11 -4.89 14.93
C LEU A 191 14.66 -4.98 16.37
N ALA A 192 14.51 -3.93 17.18
CA ALA A 192 14.82 -4.00 18.61
C ALA A 192 13.93 -5.00 19.38
N LYS A 193 12.69 -5.21 18.90
CA LYS A 193 11.74 -6.17 19.50
C LYS A 193 11.74 -7.53 18.79
N HIS A 194 11.96 -7.53 17.48
CA HIS A 194 12.03 -8.70 16.64
C HIS A 194 13.40 -8.75 15.94
N PRO A 195 14.48 -9.04 16.69
CA PRO A 195 15.81 -9.06 16.13
C PRO A 195 15.94 -10.18 15.11
N TRP A 196 16.84 -9.96 14.16
CA TRP A 196 17.27 -11.01 13.26
C TRP A 196 17.90 -12.18 14.02
N VAL A 197 17.44 -13.38 13.72
CA VAL A 197 17.93 -14.63 14.31
C VAL A 197 18.47 -15.56 13.22
N THR A 198 19.37 -16.48 13.59
CA THR A 198 19.84 -17.54 12.68
C THR A 198 19.11 -18.83 13.07
N PRO A 199 18.21 -19.37 12.22
CA PRO A 199 17.52 -20.63 12.50
C PRO A 199 18.50 -21.79 12.68
N PRO A 200 18.22 -22.79 13.54
CA PRO A 200 19.15 -23.89 13.83
C PRO A 200 19.60 -24.69 12.60
N GLU A 201 18.71 -24.86 11.62
CA GLU A 201 18.95 -25.65 10.41
C GLU A 201 19.45 -24.80 9.22
N GLY A 202 19.73 -23.51 9.42
CA GLY A 202 20.03 -22.58 8.34
C GLY A 202 21.20 -21.65 8.60
N GLN A 203 21.89 -21.24 7.53
CA GLN A 203 22.96 -20.24 7.60
C GLN A 203 22.46 -18.81 7.39
N LYS A 204 21.22 -18.63 6.92
CA LYS A 204 20.63 -17.31 6.61
C LYS A 204 19.87 -16.76 7.81
N ARG A 205 20.07 -15.48 8.08
CA ARG A 205 19.28 -14.74 9.09
C ARG A 205 17.81 -14.67 8.65
N ALA A 206 16.92 -14.70 9.63
CA ALA A 206 15.47 -14.62 9.46
C ALA A 206 14.87 -13.69 10.51
N LEU A 207 13.69 -13.14 10.24
CA LEU A 207 12.84 -12.55 11.26
C LEU A 207 12.04 -13.67 11.93
N SER A 208 11.68 -13.47 13.19
CA SER A 208 10.83 -14.41 13.92
C SER A 208 9.82 -13.68 14.79
N ASP A 209 8.65 -14.29 14.89
CA ASP A 209 7.58 -13.91 15.79
C ASP A 209 7.48 -14.86 17.00
N GLY A 210 8.47 -15.74 17.17
CA GLY A 210 8.49 -16.78 18.21
C GLY A 210 7.74 -18.07 17.85
N VAL A 211 6.96 -18.06 16.76
CA VAL A 211 6.23 -19.24 16.26
C VAL A 211 6.84 -19.73 14.95
N LEU A 212 7.14 -18.82 14.04
CA LEU A 212 7.75 -19.08 12.74
C LEU A 212 9.08 -18.33 12.58
N TYR A 213 9.97 -18.91 11.78
CA TYR A 213 11.08 -18.20 11.14
C TYR A 213 10.65 -17.78 9.75
N PHE A 214 10.68 -16.48 9.45
CA PHE A 214 10.37 -15.89 8.15
C PHE A 214 11.66 -15.73 7.35
N LYS A 215 12.02 -16.76 6.56
CA LYS A 215 13.25 -16.81 5.75
C LYS A 215 12.99 -16.29 4.33
N SER A 216 13.97 -15.71 3.65
CA SER A 216 13.84 -15.45 2.20
C SER A 216 13.56 -16.73 1.42
N PRO A 217 12.93 -16.61 0.24
CA PRO A 217 12.58 -17.74 -0.62
C PRO A 217 13.78 -18.30 -1.42
N GLY A 218 15.02 -17.98 -1.05
CA GLY A 218 16.23 -18.40 -1.77
C GLY A 218 16.14 -18.20 -3.30
N ASN A 219 16.28 -19.32 -4.03
CA ASN A 219 16.15 -19.37 -5.50
C ASN A 219 14.76 -19.82 -5.97
N ASP A 220 13.89 -20.28 -5.06
CA ASP A 220 12.60 -20.88 -5.39
C ASP A 220 11.53 -19.81 -5.63
N ARG A 221 11.74 -18.99 -6.65
CA ARG A 221 10.90 -17.83 -6.97
C ARG A 221 9.73 -18.20 -7.89
N HIS A 222 8.62 -18.62 -7.31
CA HIS A 222 7.37 -18.87 -8.02
C HIS A 222 6.36 -17.77 -7.68
N GLY A 223 5.65 -17.19 -8.65
CA GLY A 223 4.71 -16.09 -8.40
C GLY A 223 3.49 -16.52 -7.58
N PHE A 224 2.94 -15.61 -6.75
CA PHE A 224 1.90 -15.96 -5.77
C PHE A 224 0.48 -15.64 -6.20
N MET A 225 0.31 -14.61 -7.02
CA MET A 225 -1.02 -14.14 -7.39
C MET A 225 -1.14 -14.10 -8.91
N ARG A 226 -1.85 -15.10 -9.46
CA ARG A 226 -2.17 -15.15 -10.87
C ARG A 226 -3.40 -14.29 -11.16
N ASN A 227 -3.34 -13.47 -12.20
CA ASN A 227 -4.48 -12.67 -12.64
C ASN A 227 -5.67 -13.57 -13.04
N SER A 228 -5.42 -14.79 -13.50
CA SER A 228 -6.47 -15.76 -13.86
C SER A 228 -7.36 -16.17 -12.69
N VAL A 229 -6.85 -16.13 -11.45
CA VAL A 229 -7.63 -16.43 -10.24
C VAL A 229 -8.03 -15.17 -9.49
N ALA A 230 -7.57 -13.98 -9.88
CA ALA A 230 -7.85 -12.76 -9.12
C ALA A 230 -9.34 -12.44 -8.96
N LYS A 231 -10.20 -12.85 -9.90
CA LYS A 231 -11.67 -12.64 -9.81
C LYS A 231 -12.38 -13.54 -8.78
N ILE A 232 -11.75 -14.63 -8.34
CA ILE A 232 -12.29 -15.47 -7.25
C ILE A 232 -11.79 -15.02 -5.87
N HIS A 233 -10.95 -13.98 -5.83
CA HIS A 233 -10.47 -13.35 -4.60
C HIS A 233 -11.18 -12.00 -4.36
N PRO A 234 -11.23 -11.53 -3.11
CA PRO A 234 -11.48 -10.14 -2.77
C PRO A 234 -10.56 -9.21 -3.55
N ILE A 235 -11.11 -8.10 -3.99
CA ILE A 235 -10.42 -7.13 -4.85
C ILE A 235 -9.08 -6.66 -4.25
N ASP A 236 -9.05 -6.45 -2.94
CA ASP A 236 -7.87 -6.01 -2.19
C ASP A 236 -6.74 -7.03 -2.19
N CYS A 237 -7.01 -8.32 -2.43
CA CYS A 237 -5.96 -9.35 -2.49
C CYS A 237 -4.96 -9.08 -3.63
N LEU A 238 -5.46 -8.72 -4.82
CA LEU A 238 -4.61 -8.39 -5.97
C LEU A 238 -3.85 -7.08 -5.74
N LEU A 239 -4.51 -6.06 -5.18
CA LEU A 239 -3.87 -4.77 -4.90
C LEU A 239 -2.73 -4.95 -3.88
N ASN A 240 -2.98 -5.71 -2.82
CA ASN A 240 -1.98 -6.08 -1.82
C ASN A 240 -0.87 -6.97 -2.36
N ALA A 241 -1.12 -7.75 -3.42
CA ALA A 241 -0.10 -8.57 -4.07
C ALA A 241 0.89 -7.77 -4.94
N ARG A 242 0.57 -6.50 -5.26
CA ARG A 242 1.30 -5.68 -6.25
C ARG A 242 2.09 -4.54 -5.63
N SER A 243 1.69 -4.09 -4.44
CA SER A 243 2.27 -2.92 -3.78
C SER A 243 2.17 -3.03 -2.27
N ARG A 244 3.14 -2.44 -1.57
CA ARG A 244 3.16 -2.32 -0.11
C ARG A 244 3.61 -0.92 0.28
N LEU A 245 2.77 -0.18 0.99
CA LEU A 245 2.99 1.19 1.44
C LEU A 245 3.29 2.15 0.27
N GLY A 246 2.69 1.89 -0.89
CA GLY A 246 3.05 2.56 -2.14
C GLY A 246 4.49 2.33 -2.58
N GLY A 247 5.10 1.22 -2.16
CA GLY A 247 6.39 0.72 -2.64
C GLY A 247 6.22 -0.55 -3.45
N LYS A 248 7.05 -0.72 -4.48
CA LYS A 248 7.09 -1.95 -5.28
C LYS A 248 7.85 -3.05 -4.53
N TYR A 249 7.44 -4.29 -4.73
CA TYR A 249 8.23 -5.46 -4.37
C TYR A 249 8.08 -6.53 -5.46
N ASP A 250 8.95 -7.53 -5.44
CA ASP A 250 8.94 -8.58 -6.47
C ASP A 250 7.72 -9.49 -6.34
N TYR A 251 7.03 -9.70 -7.47
CA TYR A 251 5.83 -10.55 -7.54
C TYR A 251 6.10 -12.02 -7.16
N CYS A 252 7.37 -12.45 -7.19
CA CYS A 252 7.88 -13.75 -6.75
C CYS A 252 8.58 -13.69 -5.38
N PHE A 253 8.42 -12.63 -4.59
CA PHE A 253 8.78 -12.63 -3.18
C PHE A 253 7.74 -13.27 -2.22
N HIS A 254 8.16 -14.32 -1.51
CA HIS A 254 7.48 -14.89 -0.34
C HIS A 254 8.47 -15.20 0.78
N TYR A 255 7.98 -15.54 1.95
CA TYR A 255 8.79 -16.11 3.02
C TYR A 255 8.65 -17.63 3.09
N ASP A 256 9.78 -18.32 3.18
CA ASP A 256 9.85 -19.75 3.48
C ASP A 256 9.75 -19.94 5.00
N CYS A 257 8.53 -20.15 5.48
CA CYS A 257 8.28 -20.19 6.92
C CYS A 257 8.45 -21.61 7.47
N THR A 258 9.22 -21.73 8.54
CA THR A 258 9.40 -22.98 9.30
C THR A 258 9.13 -22.74 10.78
N PRO A 259 8.64 -23.75 11.53
CA PRO A 259 8.34 -23.57 12.95
C PRO A 259 9.61 -23.29 13.75
N VAL A 260 9.51 -22.41 14.75
CA VAL A 260 10.58 -22.17 15.73
C VAL A 260 10.77 -23.40 16.62
N LYS A 261 9.67 -24.07 16.97
CA LYS A 261 9.64 -25.31 17.75
C LYS A 261 8.50 -26.21 17.28
N GLY A 262 8.74 -27.52 17.29
CA GLY A 262 7.70 -28.51 17.00
C GLY A 262 7.38 -28.63 15.52
N LYS A 263 6.08 -28.74 15.20
CA LYS A 263 5.57 -28.91 13.83
C LYS A 263 4.83 -27.66 13.38
N LEU A 264 4.63 -27.52 12.07
CA LEU A 264 3.74 -26.50 11.50
C LEU A 264 2.33 -26.67 12.07
N LYS A 265 1.59 -25.55 12.18
CA LYS A 265 0.15 -25.58 12.42
C LYS A 265 -0.54 -26.32 11.27
N ALA A 266 -1.68 -26.94 11.57
CA ALA A 266 -2.50 -27.62 10.56
C ALA A 266 -3.03 -26.67 9.47
N SER A 267 -3.14 -25.37 9.79
CA SER A 267 -3.60 -24.34 8.88
C SER A 267 -3.09 -22.95 9.27
N TYR A 268 -3.08 -22.05 8.29
CA TYR A 268 -2.67 -20.66 8.38
C TYR A 268 -3.72 -19.75 7.74
N ASP A 269 -3.82 -18.51 8.22
CA ASP A 269 -4.71 -17.53 7.60
C ASP A 269 -4.19 -17.16 6.21
N ASN A 270 -5.01 -17.34 5.19
CA ASN A 270 -4.70 -16.88 3.84
C ASN A 270 -5.14 -15.41 3.64
N CYS A 271 -4.95 -14.89 2.43
CA CYS A 271 -5.34 -13.52 2.06
C CYS A 271 -6.84 -13.19 2.30
N HIS A 272 -7.72 -14.19 2.41
CA HIS A 272 -9.15 -14.03 2.74
C HIS A 272 -9.44 -14.06 4.25
N GLY A 273 -8.44 -14.35 5.08
CA GLY A 273 -8.65 -14.76 6.47
C GLY A 273 -9.28 -16.15 6.62
N HIS A 274 -9.21 -16.97 5.57
CA HIS A 274 -9.62 -18.38 5.64
C HIS A 274 -8.42 -19.25 5.98
N GLN A 275 -8.67 -20.36 6.66
CA GLN A 275 -7.65 -21.32 7.03
C GLN A 275 -7.24 -22.16 5.81
N SER A 276 -5.95 -22.16 5.47
CA SER A 276 -5.37 -22.98 4.40
C SER A 276 -4.25 -23.86 4.95
N PRO A 277 -4.20 -25.16 4.57
CA PRO A 277 -3.16 -26.06 5.04
C PRO A 277 -1.80 -25.69 4.42
N PRO A 278 -0.70 -25.85 5.18
CA PRO A 278 0.64 -25.70 4.63
C PRO A 278 1.08 -26.94 3.84
N LYS A 279 2.26 -26.86 3.21
CA LYS A 279 3.00 -28.06 2.79
C LYS A 279 3.61 -28.77 4.01
N GLU A 280 4.10 -29.99 3.82
CA GLU A 280 4.50 -30.87 4.92
C GLU A 280 5.61 -30.30 5.82
N ARG A 281 6.60 -29.59 5.26
CA ARG A 281 7.82 -29.16 5.98
C ARG A 281 7.99 -27.65 6.13
N HIS A 282 7.36 -26.87 5.28
CA HIS A 282 7.38 -25.42 5.34
C HIS A 282 6.03 -24.87 4.87
N VAL A 283 5.77 -23.61 5.20
CA VAL A 283 4.66 -22.85 4.63
C VAL A 283 5.21 -21.62 3.93
N ASN A 284 4.83 -21.44 2.68
CA ASN A 284 5.25 -20.27 1.94
C ASN A 284 4.19 -19.19 2.08
N ILE A 285 4.59 -18.04 2.61
CA ILE A 285 3.67 -16.94 2.90
C ILE A 285 4.13 -15.69 2.16
N ALA A 286 3.32 -15.19 1.25
CA ALA A 286 3.56 -13.94 0.54
C ALA A 286 3.23 -12.72 1.42
N PRO A 287 3.74 -11.51 1.09
CA PRO A 287 3.43 -10.29 1.85
C PRO A 287 1.92 -10.02 2.01
N ASN A 288 1.11 -10.36 1.02
CA ASN A 288 -0.35 -10.22 1.08
C ASN A 288 -1.07 -11.36 1.82
N ASP A 289 -0.33 -12.16 2.61
CA ASP A 289 -0.82 -13.34 3.33
C ASP A 289 -1.32 -14.48 2.42
N PHE A 290 -0.98 -14.48 1.12
CA PHE A 290 -1.27 -15.62 0.26
C PHE A 290 -0.40 -16.83 0.66
N ILE A 291 -1.03 -18.00 0.82
CA ILE A 291 -0.38 -19.28 1.18
C ILE A 291 -0.19 -20.10 -0.10
N ILE A 292 1.03 -20.62 -0.33
CA ILE A 292 1.42 -21.37 -1.54
C ILE A 292 1.68 -22.86 -1.30
#